data_AF-A0A2Z3GVW0-F1
#
_entry.id   AF-A0A2Z3GVW0-F1
#
_cell.length_a   1.000
_cell.length_b   1.000
_cell.length_c   1.000
_cell.angle_alpha   90.00
_cell.angle_beta   90.00
_cell.angle_gamma   90.00
#
_symmetry.space_group_name_H-M   'P 1'
#
loop_
_entity.id
_entity.type
_entity.pdbx_description
1 polymer ?
#
loop_
_entity_poly.entity_id
_entity_poly.type
_entity_poly.pdbx_seq_one_letter_code
_entity_poly.pdbx_strand_id
1 'polypeptide(L)'
;MNLAFLRAGALAVLLPLASAAPSTPGLPTAPTAHPLQGAKPDPAVIAQFGLYNNPALQRLINAKGQQMEAVSDRPGDYGFTIVDSPVINAFATPEGHVYFTRGIMAYFNNEAQFTGVLGHELGHITAQHGKKQQRNNTFAGIGMLLAQLAAPQVMQSIGGVVQQGVGLWMLKYSRGDENEADGLGVKYSTKIGYDASQMADFFLTLQRTEEQSGSSTPTFLSTHPNSADRYQRVKGLAAQAKQAVGNRPLAVNRDAYLRAIEGLPFGDDPRQGFVENNVFYHPDLKFRFPVPSGWKTQNSPEQFQMAEPSGKALLAFAGAGTGTLDAAAQALVKQLGLTGAQAQNTTINGFPTAVVEGDQAAQSQQSTAAHVRAYLLQDGKSIYAFIGLAPAASFATYAPQFAAVAQGFSRLTDVSKLNRQPEKIRIKTATGTTTLAAALAANGIARGRYEELAILNGMKTTDRLSKGMLYKVVGK
;
A
#
# COMPACT_ATOMS: atom_id res chain seq x y z
N MET A 1 -16.99 41.79 -44.48
CA MET A 1 -17.61 43.13 -44.36
C MET A 1 -18.01 43.32 -42.89
N ASN A 2 -17.26 44.15 -42.15
CA ASN A 2 -17.44 44.59 -40.74
C ASN A 2 -17.43 43.48 -39.64
N LEU A 3 -16.73 43.54 -38.48
CA LEU A 3 -16.44 44.58 -37.44
C LEU A 3 -17.66 44.87 -36.52
N ALA A 4 -17.59 45.04 -35.18
CA ALA A 4 -16.65 44.75 -34.04
C ALA A 4 -17.39 45.07 -32.70
N PHE A 5 -16.99 44.88 -31.42
CA PHE A 5 -15.81 44.43 -30.61
C PHE A 5 -16.33 43.46 -29.47
N LEU A 6 -15.85 43.20 -28.22
CA LEU A 6 -14.84 43.66 -27.21
C LEU A 6 -14.30 42.38 -26.46
N ARG A 7 -13.05 42.29 -25.94
CA ARG A 7 -12.52 42.71 -24.60
C ARG A 7 -13.43 42.38 -23.39
N ALA A 8 -12.98 41.87 -22.23
CA ALA A 8 -11.69 41.34 -21.71
C ALA A 8 -12.00 40.54 -20.42
N GLY A 9 -11.11 39.81 -19.72
CA GLY A 9 -9.67 39.54 -19.88
C GLY A 9 -9.19 38.54 -18.81
N ALA A 10 -7.94 38.07 -18.88
CA ALA A 10 -7.38 37.11 -17.92
C ALA A 10 -6.64 37.80 -16.76
N LEU A 11 -6.83 37.35 -15.52
CA LEU A 11 -6.13 37.85 -14.34
C LEU A 11 -5.03 36.86 -13.92
N ALA A 12 -3.77 37.20 -14.21
CA ALA A 12 -2.62 36.46 -13.73
C ALA A 12 -2.25 36.91 -12.30
N VAL A 13 -1.95 35.95 -11.41
CA VAL A 13 -1.41 36.26 -10.07
C VAL A 13 0.10 36.44 -10.16
N LEU A 14 0.58 37.61 -9.76
CA LEU A 14 2.01 37.95 -9.72
C LEU A 14 2.69 37.30 -8.51
N LEU A 15 3.91 36.80 -8.73
CA LEU A 15 4.92 36.58 -7.70
C LEU A 15 6.08 37.57 -7.92
N PRO A 16 6.74 38.07 -6.85
CA PRO A 16 7.74 39.13 -6.98
C PRO A 16 9.03 38.63 -7.63
N LEU A 17 9.50 39.35 -8.64
CA LEU A 17 10.80 39.13 -9.28
C LEU A 17 11.92 39.73 -8.43
N ALA A 18 12.83 38.89 -7.93
CA ALA A 18 14.15 39.31 -7.51
C ALA A 18 15.06 39.44 -8.74
N SER A 19 15.81 40.54 -8.86
CA SER A 19 16.67 40.80 -10.02
C SER A 19 18.00 40.04 -9.94
N ALA A 20 18.33 39.28 -10.98
CA ALA A 20 19.68 38.75 -11.22
C ALA A 20 20.16 39.19 -12.61
N ALA A 21 21.43 39.60 -12.71
CA ALA A 21 22.05 40.04 -13.96
C ALA A 21 22.39 38.84 -14.88
N PRO A 22 22.46 39.02 -16.21
CA PRO A 22 22.73 37.92 -17.14
C PRO A 22 24.19 37.46 -17.04
N SER A 23 24.41 36.21 -16.62
CA SER A 23 25.68 35.49 -16.77
C SER A 23 25.71 34.71 -18.09
N THR A 24 26.86 34.73 -18.76
CA THR A 24 27.07 34.00 -20.03
C THR A 24 26.97 32.48 -19.83
N PRO A 25 26.37 31.73 -20.78
CA PRO A 25 26.23 30.28 -20.66
C PRO A 25 27.57 29.57 -20.79
N GLY A 26 28.08 29.05 -19.67
CA GLY A 26 29.14 28.04 -19.67
C GLY A 26 28.61 26.68 -20.18
N LEU A 27 29.51 25.83 -20.68
CA LEU A 27 29.17 24.47 -21.08
C LEU A 27 28.57 23.68 -19.89
N PRO A 28 27.51 22.87 -20.11
CA PRO A 28 26.88 22.12 -19.03
C PRO A 28 27.81 21.00 -18.54
N THR A 29 28.39 21.19 -17.36
CA THR A 29 28.99 20.09 -16.60
C THR A 29 27.91 19.07 -16.24
N ALA A 30 28.27 17.78 -16.27
CA ALA A 30 27.32 16.71 -15.93
C ALA A 30 26.76 16.92 -14.50
N PRO A 31 25.46 16.71 -14.28
CA PRO A 31 24.85 16.97 -12.99
C PRO A 31 25.40 16.02 -11.93
N THR A 32 26.14 16.56 -10.97
CA THR A 32 26.57 15.84 -9.77
C THR A 32 25.34 15.35 -9.03
N ALA A 33 25.23 14.03 -8.84
CA ALA A 33 24.05 13.45 -8.22
C ALA A 33 23.90 13.98 -6.79
N HIS A 34 22.77 14.64 -6.48
CA HIS A 34 22.46 15.07 -5.13
C HIS A 34 22.55 13.86 -4.17
N PRO A 35 23.15 14.03 -2.98
CA PRO A 35 23.22 12.97 -1.98
C PRO A 35 21.81 12.54 -1.59
N LEU A 36 21.63 11.22 -1.47
CA LEU A 36 20.44 10.63 -0.86
C LEU A 36 20.37 11.06 0.61
N GLN A 37 19.15 11.27 1.10
CA GLN A 37 18.83 11.79 2.44
C GLN A 37 17.69 10.95 3.03
N GLY A 38 17.72 9.65 2.73
CA GLY A 38 16.61 8.73 2.91
C GLY A 38 16.52 8.09 4.28
N ALA A 39 17.43 8.31 5.23
CA ALA A 39 17.48 7.57 6.50
C ALA A 39 16.17 7.57 7.31
N LYS A 40 15.35 8.62 7.22
CA LYS A 40 14.06 8.73 7.92
C LYS A 40 12.90 8.29 7.03
N PRO A 41 11.91 7.54 7.56
CA PRO A 41 10.72 7.20 6.80
C PRO A 41 9.84 8.43 6.56
N ASP A 42 9.15 8.43 5.43
CA ASP A 42 8.20 9.45 5.02
C ASP A 42 6.93 9.35 5.90
N PRO A 43 6.52 10.43 6.59
CA PRO A 43 5.32 10.43 7.42
C PRO A 43 4.04 10.01 6.69
N ALA A 44 3.89 10.31 5.40
CA ALA A 44 2.73 9.91 4.60
C ALA A 44 2.74 8.41 4.29
N VAL A 45 3.90 7.81 4.09
CA VAL A 45 4.04 6.35 3.94
C VAL A 45 3.70 5.63 5.26
N ILE A 46 4.15 6.18 6.39
CA ILE A 46 3.86 5.62 7.72
C ILE A 46 2.38 5.78 8.10
N ALA A 47 1.73 6.89 7.72
CA ALA A 47 0.29 7.06 7.93
C ALA A 47 -0.53 6.09 7.05
N GLN A 48 -0.24 6.04 5.74
CA GLN A 48 -0.95 5.18 4.78
C GLN A 48 -0.86 3.68 5.09
N PHE A 49 0.30 3.18 5.54
CA PHE A 49 0.54 1.73 5.71
C PHE A 49 0.78 1.27 7.16
N GLY A 50 0.94 2.19 8.12
CA GLY A 50 1.37 1.88 9.49
C GLY A 50 2.84 1.46 9.59
N LEU A 51 3.46 1.66 10.77
CA LEU A 51 4.79 1.15 11.07
C LEU A 51 4.71 -0.25 11.72
N TYR A 52 5.31 -1.27 11.11
CA TYR A 52 5.33 -2.61 11.69
C TYR A 52 6.42 -2.70 12.77
N ASN A 53 6.03 -2.49 14.03
CA ASN A 53 6.94 -2.46 15.17
C ASN A 53 7.46 -3.86 15.58
N ASN A 54 8.45 -4.36 14.84
CA ASN A 54 9.19 -5.59 15.17
C ASN A 54 10.70 -5.31 15.16
N PRO A 55 11.32 -5.08 16.35
CA PRO A 55 12.74 -4.78 16.45
C PRO A 55 13.70 -5.86 15.92
N ALA A 56 13.26 -7.13 15.81
CA ALA A 56 14.10 -8.20 15.26
C ALA A 56 14.16 -8.14 13.73
N LEU A 57 13.01 -8.02 13.06
CA LEU A 57 12.95 -7.90 11.61
C LEU A 57 13.42 -6.52 11.13
N GLN A 58 13.20 -5.45 11.90
CA GLN A 58 13.76 -4.13 11.61
C GLN A 58 15.30 -4.12 11.71
N ARG A 59 15.91 -4.88 12.63
CA ARG A 59 17.37 -5.10 12.63
C ARG A 59 17.84 -5.91 11.43
N LEU A 60 17.07 -6.91 10.97
CA LEU A 60 17.41 -7.71 9.79
C LEU A 60 17.45 -6.84 8.53
N ILE A 61 16.40 -6.04 8.25
CA ILE A 61 16.37 -5.18 7.07
C ILE A 61 17.45 -4.09 7.12
N ASN A 62 17.67 -3.45 8.28
CA ASN A 62 18.74 -2.45 8.42
C ASN A 62 20.13 -3.06 8.17
N ALA A 63 20.43 -4.21 8.79
CA ALA A 63 21.74 -4.84 8.66
C ALA A 63 22.03 -5.34 7.23
N LYS A 64 21.01 -5.81 6.50
CA LYS A 64 21.17 -6.20 5.09
C LYS A 64 21.19 -4.99 4.17
N GLY A 65 20.39 -3.96 4.44
CA GLY A 65 20.38 -2.70 3.72
C GLY A 65 21.73 -1.99 3.76
N GLN A 66 22.31 -1.82 4.95
CA GLN A 66 23.64 -1.22 5.14
C GLN A 66 24.77 -2.02 4.47
N GLN A 67 24.71 -3.36 4.52
CA GLN A 67 25.66 -4.21 3.78
C GLN A 67 25.55 -4.02 2.26
N MET A 68 24.35 -3.71 1.77
CA MET A 68 24.04 -3.58 0.35
C MET A 68 24.33 -2.19 -0.20
N GLU A 69 24.04 -1.14 0.58
CA GLU A 69 24.48 0.25 0.39
C GLU A 69 26.01 0.31 0.21
N ALA A 70 26.77 -0.32 1.11
CA ALA A 70 28.22 -0.34 1.08
C ALA A 70 28.83 -1.02 -0.18
N VAL A 71 28.01 -1.68 -1.00
CA VAL A 71 28.42 -2.27 -2.28
C VAL A 71 27.61 -1.78 -3.49
N SER A 72 26.72 -0.80 -3.28
CA SER A 72 25.94 -0.10 -4.30
C SER A 72 26.86 0.64 -5.26
N ASP A 73 26.43 0.84 -6.51
CA ASP A 73 27.13 1.75 -7.43
C ASP A 73 26.71 3.22 -7.21
N ARG A 74 25.76 3.46 -6.31
CA ARG A 74 25.36 4.77 -5.79
C ARG A 74 25.43 4.78 -4.26
N PRO A 75 26.48 5.35 -3.64
CA PRO A 75 26.49 5.61 -2.20
C PRO A 75 25.56 6.78 -1.83
N GLY A 76 25.11 6.79 -0.58
CA GLY A 76 24.24 7.83 -0.02
C GLY A 76 23.63 7.38 1.31
N ASP A 77 22.84 8.24 1.95
CA ASP A 77 22.16 7.93 3.22
C ASP A 77 20.84 7.19 2.93
N TYR A 78 20.84 5.85 3.04
CA TYR A 78 19.66 5.02 2.77
C TYR A 78 18.86 4.72 4.05
N GLY A 79 17.54 4.73 3.94
CA GLY A 79 16.62 4.29 5.00
C GLY A 79 15.92 2.99 4.66
N PHE A 80 15.56 2.23 5.69
CA PHE A 80 14.89 0.93 5.55
C PHE A 80 13.79 0.78 6.60
N THR A 81 12.56 0.48 6.20
CA THR A 81 11.41 0.34 7.13
C THR A 81 10.51 -0.83 6.75
N ILE A 82 9.97 -1.52 7.75
CA ILE A 82 8.87 -2.47 7.55
C ILE A 82 7.53 -1.81 7.91
N VAL A 83 6.56 -1.85 6.99
CA VAL A 83 5.23 -1.23 7.15
C VAL A 83 4.14 -2.29 7.38
N ASP A 84 3.12 -1.96 8.18
CA ASP A 84 2.10 -2.92 8.66
C ASP A 84 0.96 -3.16 7.65
N SER A 85 1.35 -3.40 6.40
CA SER A 85 0.43 -3.77 5.32
C SER A 85 0.46 -5.28 5.05
N PRO A 86 -0.70 -5.93 4.90
CA PRO A 86 -0.79 -7.32 4.45
C PRO A 86 -0.60 -7.50 2.94
N VAL A 87 -0.64 -6.39 2.18
CA VAL A 87 -0.34 -6.37 0.75
C VAL A 87 1.07 -6.91 0.52
N ILE A 88 1.27 -7.72 -0.52
CA ILE A 88 2.58 -8.27 -0.86
C ILE A 88 3.32 -7.25 -1.74
N ASN A 89 4.05 -6.31 -1.12
CA ASN A 89 4.84 -5.31 -1.86
C ASN A 89 6.17 -4.89 -1.17
N ALA A 90 7.12 -4.41 -1.98
CA ALA A 90 8.26 -3.60 -1.57
C ALA A 90 8.35 -2.40 -2.52
N PHE A 91 8.94 -1.28 -2.10
CA PHE A 91 9.14 -0.10 -2.95
C PHE A 91 10.21 0.83 -2.39
N ALA A 92 10.75 1.69 -3.25
CA ALA A 92 11.73 2.72 -2.91
C ALA A 92 11.24 4.14 -3.24
N THR A 93 11.59 5.13 -2.39
CA THR A 93 11.36 6.55 -2.69
C THR A 93 12.56 7.16 -3.44
N PRO A 94 12.36 8.23 -4.25
CA PRO A 94 13.44 8.89 -4.98
C PRO A 94 14.57 9.49 -4.12
N GLU A 95 14.35 9.64 -2.82
CA GLU A 95 15.24 10.22 -1.81
C GLU A 95 16.17 9.19 -1.15
N GLY A 96 15.84 7.89 -1.27
CA GLY A 96 16.67 6.78 -0.78
C GLY A 96 16.06 5.90 0.33
N HIS A 97 14.77 6.01 0.65
CA HIS A 97 14.13 5.13 1.63
C HIS A 97 13.48 3.90 0.96
N VAL A 98 13.71 2.71 1.50
CA VAL A 98 13.14 1.44 1.03
C VAL A 98 12.14 0.89 2.04
N TYR A 99 10.96 0.50 1.57
CA TYR A 99 9.88 -0.03 2.40
C TYR A 99 9.56 -1.46 2.01
N PHE A 100 9.43 -2.32 3.01
CA PHE A 100 8.93 -3.69 2.86
C PHE A 100 7.61 -3.82 3.63
N THR A 101 6.59 -4.39 2.99
CA THR A 101 5.34 -4.70 3.68
C THR A 101 5.49 -5.92 4.60
N ARG A 102 4.70 -6.00 5.68
CA ARG A 102 4.54 -7.26 6.43
C ARG A 102 4.11 -8.41 5.51
N GLY A 103 3.26 -8.13 4.51
CA GLY A 103 2.84 -9.08 3.48
C GLY A 103 4.01 -9.70 2.72
N ILE A 104 4.92 -8.90 2.14
CA ILE A 104 6.07 -9.45 1.38
C ILE A 104 7.01 -10.26 2.30
N MET A 105 7.23 -9.80 3.53
CA MET A 105 8.04 -10.50 4.53
C MET A 105 7.48 -11.89 4.88
N ALA A 106 6.17 -12.08 4.86
CA ALA A 106 5.54 -13.38 5.09
C ALA A 106 5.76 -14.38 3.93
N TYR A 107 5.87 -13.90 2.69
CA TYR A 107 6.00 -14.76 1.49
C TYR A 107 7.44 -15.16 1.16
N PHE A 108 8.45 -14.44 1.63
CA PHE A 108 9.83 -14.91 1.51
C PHE A 108 10.03 -16.27 2.20
N ASN A 109 10.80 -17.13 1.54
CA ASN A 109 11.07 -18.50 1.95
C ASN A 109 12.53 -18.77 2.30
N ASN A 110 13.40 -17.78 2.10
CA ASN A 110 14.75 -17.74 2.60
C ASN A 110 15.31 -16.29 2.56
N GLU A 111 16.44 -16.06 3.22
CA GLU A 111 17.03 -14.72 3.35
C GLU A 111 17.55 -14.20 2.00
N ALA A 112 18.01 -15.07 1.10
CA ALA A 112 18.51 -14.69 -0.22
C ALA A 112 17.40 -14.22 -1.19
N GLN A 113 16.16 -14.68 -1.03
CA GLN A 113 15.00 -14.09 -1.71
C GLN A 113 14.78 -12.65 -1.25
N PHE A 114 14.81 -12.44 0.07
CA PHE A 114 14.65 -11.14 0.70
C PHE A 114 15.78 -10.17 0.28
N THR A 115 17.05 -10.58 0.35
CA THR A 115 18.17 -9.73 -0.10
C THR A 115 18.15 -9.52 -1.62
N GLY A 116 17.66 -10.47 -2.41
CA GLY A 116 17.43 -10.29 -3.84
C GLY A 116 16.51 -9.10 -4.13
N VAL A 117 15.29 -9.11 -3.56
CA VAL A 117 14.34 -8.01 -3.72
C VAL A 117 14.87 -6.70 -3.12
N LEU A 118 15.57 -6.74 -1.99
CA LEU A 118 16.20 -5.55 -1.41
C LEU A 118 17.21 -4.91 -2.37
N GLY A 119 17.95 -5.74 -3.12
CA GLY A 119 18.86 -5.30 -4.17
C GLY A 119 18.16 -4.76 -5.40
N HIS A 120 16.97 -5.27 -5.73
CA HIS A 120 16.12 -4.76 -6.81
C HIS A 120 15.63 -3.32 -6.49
N GLU A 121 15.17 -3.07 -5.26
CA GLU A 121 14.79 -1.72 -4.79
C GLU A 121 15.99 -0.75 -4.81
N LEU A 122 17.17 -1.20 -4.35
CA LEU A 122 18.41 -0.42 -4.47
C LEU A 122 18.83 -0.19 -5.93
N GLY A 123 18.47 -1.10 -6.83
CA GLY A 123 18.60 -0.92 -8.28
C GLY A 123 17.77 0.25 -8.80
N HIS A 124 16.49 0.33 -8.43
CA HIS A 124 15.60 1.46 -8.79
C HIS A 124 16.10 2.82 -8.27
N ILE A 125 16.66 2.87 -7.06
CA ILE A 125 17.28 4.08 -6.50
C ILE A 125 18.56 4.44 -7.27
N THR A 126 19.38 3.45 -7.62
CA THR A 126 20.67 3.64 -8.31
C THR A 126 20.47 4.16 -9.73
N ALA A 127 19.63 3.50 -10.52
CA ALA A 127 19.28 3.88 -11.88
C ALA A 127 18.26 5.05 -11.95
N GLN A 128 17.84 5.59 -10.81
CA GLN A 128 16.96 6.76 -10.67
C GLN A 128 15.57 6.58 -11.33
N HIS A 129 15.07 5.35 -11.40
CA HIS A 129 13.78 5.03 -12.01
C HIS A 129 12.63 5.79 -11.35
N GLY A 130 12.63 5.93 -10.01
CA GLY A 130 11.65 6.76 -9.29
C GLY A 130 11.63 8.23 -9.75
N LYS A 131 12.80 8.86 -9.99
CA LYS A 131 12.89 10.26 -10.47
C LYS A 131 12.47 10.39 -11.93
N LYS A 132 12.86 9.43 -12.77
CA LYS A 132 12.41 9.31 -14.17
C LYS A 132 10.89 9.24 -14.23
N GLN A 133 10.28 8.41 -13.39
CA GLN A 133 8.84 8.18 -13.36
C GLN A 133 8.05 9.33 -12.71
N GLN A 134 8.55 9.94 -11.63
CA GLN A 134 7.99 11.16 -11.04
C GLN A 134 7.94 12.32 -12.05
N ARG A 135 9.01 12.52 -12.83
CA ARG A 135 9.07 13.55 -13.88
C ARG A 135 8.05 13.30 -15.01
N ASN A 136 7.81 12.04 -15.36
CA ASN A 136 6.80 11.69 -16.35
C ASN A 136 5.37 11.97 -15.85
N ASN A 137 5.16 11.97 -14.53
CA ASN A 137 3.85 12.02 -13.87
C ASN A 137 3.60 13.31 -13.06
N THR A 138 4.31 14.40 -13.35
CA THR A 138 4.31 15.66 -12.55
C THR A 138 3.03 16.51 -12.71
N PHE A 139 1.87 15.89 -12.87
CA PHE A 139 0.55 16.54 -12.99
C PHE A 139 -0.48 16.01 -11.97
N ALA A 140 -0.05 15.15 -11.04
CA ALA A 140 -0.92 14.35 -10.16
C ALA A 140 -0.95 14.79 -8.68
N GLY A 141 -0.40 15.95 -8.32
CA GLY A 141 -0.23 16.38 -6.93
C GLY A 141 -1.52 16.85 -6.25
N ILE A 142 -1.94 16.15 -5.19
CA ILE A 142 -3.00 16.51 -4.21
C ILE A 142 -4.43 16.63 -4.76
N GLY A 143 -4.68 17.37 -5.84
CA GLY A 143 -6.02 17.52 -6.42
C GLY A 143 -6.65 16.20 -6.91
N MET A 144 -5.81 15.20 -7.22
CA MET A 144 -6.28 13.89 -7.69
C MET A 144 -7.16 13.15 -6.68
N LEU A 145 -6.85 13.22 -5.37
CA LEU A 145 -7.61 12.51 -4.34
C LEU A 145 -9.07 12.97 -4.27
N LEU A 146 -9.34 14.25 -4.57
CA LEU A 146 -10.70 14.80 -4.62
C LEU A 146 -11.35 14.57 -5.99
N ALA A 147 -10.60 14.70 -7.09
CA ALA A 147 -11.10 14.48 -8.44
C ALA A 147 -11.50 13.01 -8.71
N GLN A 148 -10.81 12.05 -8.09
CA GLN A 148 -11.08 10.60 -8.20
C GLN A 148 -12.46 10.20 -7.65
N LEU A 149 -12.92 10.86 -6.58
CA LEU A 149 -14.24 10.63 -6.00
C LEU A 149 -15.37 11.03 -6.97
N ALA A 150 -15.09 11.93 -7.92
CA ALA A 150 -16.04 12.49 -8.87
C ALA A 150 -15.93 11.89 -10.30
N ALA A 151 -15.06 10.89 -10.53
CA ALA A 151 -14.77 10.33 -11.86
C ALA A 151 -15.51 9.00 -12.12
N PRO A 152 -16.42 8.91 -13.13
CA PRO A 152 -17.27 7.71 -13.33
C PRO A 152 -16.52 6.39 -13.55
N GLN A 153 -15.39 6.43 -14.27
CA GLN A 153 -14.56 5.25 -14.55
C GLN A 153 -13.82 4.74 -13.30
N VAL A 154 -13.47 5.65 -12.38
CA VAL A 154 -12.81 5.30 -11.12
C VAL A 154 -13.83 4.68 -10.16
N MET A 155 -15.02 5.30 -10.05
CA MET A 155 -16.13 4.79 -9.25
C MET A 155 -16.51 3.33 -9.57
N GLN A 156 -16.55 2.93 -10.84
CA GLN A 156 -16.94 1.57 -11.28
C GLN A 156 -16.10 0.43 -10.66
N SER A 157 -14.92 0.72 -10.10
CA SER A 157 -14.16 -0.25 -9.33
C SER A 157 -13.54 0.37 -8.08
N ILE A 158 -13.93 -0.16 -6.91
CA ILE A 158 -13.24 0.16 -5.65
C ILE A 158 -11.74 -0.17 -5.76
N GLY A 159 -11.35 -1.23 -6.48
CA GLY A 159 -9.94 -1.52 -6.81
C GLY A 159 -9.23 -0.42 -7.61
N GLY A 160 -9.95 0.40 -8.37
CA GLY A 160 -9.44 1.60 -9.05
C GLY A 160 -9.28 2.80 -8.12
N VAL A 161 -10.23 3.02 -7.19
CA VAL A 161 -10.09 4.01 -6.10
C VAL A 161 -8.89 3.68 -5.22
N VAL A 162 -8.76 2.41 -4.82
CA VAL A 162 -7.64 1.83 -4.04
C VAL A 162 -6.29 2.18 -4.67
N GLN A 163 -6.18 2.14 -6.00
CA GLN A 163 -4.89 2.23 -6.69
C GLN A 163 -4.24 3.60 -6.64
N GLN A 164 -4.99 4.69 -6.52
CA GLN A 164 -4.45 6.02 -6.84
C GLN A 164 -4.08 6.89 -5.62
N GLY A 165 -4.66 6.66 -4.44
CA GLY A 165 -4.14 7.24 -3.18
C GLY A 165 -2.72 6.73 -2.86
N VAL A 166 -2.51 5.42 -3.04
CA VAL A 166 -1.19 4.77 -2.99
C VAL A 166 -0.37 5.05 -4.28
N GLY A 167 -0.99 5.65 -5.29
CA GLY A 167 -0.53 5.67 -6.68
C GLY A 167 0.76 6.45 -6.93
N LEU A 168 1.07 7.46 -6.12
CA LEU A 168 2.33 8.23 -6.24
C LEU A 168 3.57 7.39 -5.88
N TRP A 169 3.41 6.37 -5.04
CA TRP A 169 4.46 5.42 -4.68
C TRP A 169 4.32 4.10 -5.45
N MET A 170 3.10 3.73 -5.84
CA MET A 170 2.79 2.56 -6.68
C MET A 170 2.92 2.85 -8.19
N LEU A 171 3.94 3.60 -8.59
CA LEU A 171 4.14 3.95 -10.00
C LEU A 171 4.78 2.79 -10.77
N LYS A 172 4.05 2.26 -11.75
CA LYS A 172 4.46 1.12 -12.57
C LYS A 172 5.73 1.39 -13.39
N TYR A 173 6.78 0.62 -13.15
CA TYR A 173 8.04 0.69 -13.90
C TYR A 173 7.93 0.06 -15.29
N SER A 174 8.78 0.49 -16.23
CA SER A 174 8.85 -0.14 -17.56
C SER A 174 9.65 -1.44 -17.51
N ARG A 175 9.46 -2.31 -18.52
CA ARG A 175 10.24 -3.56 -18.63
C ARG A 175 11.75 -3.32 -18.73
N GLY A 176 12.19 -2.16 -19.22
CA GLY A 176 13.60 -1.78 -19.23
C GLY A 176 14.13 -1.49 -17.82
N ASP A 177 13.37 -0.69 -17.05
CA ASP A 177 13.69 -0.35 -15.66
C ASP A 177 13.78 -1.62 -14.79
N GLU A 178 12.82 -2.54 -14.95
CA GLU A 178 12.80 -3.83 -14.26
C GLU A 178 14.00 -4.72 -14.61
N ASN A 179 14.38 -4.78 -15.90
CA ASN A 179 15.53 -5.55 -16.36
C ASN A 179 16.86 -5.01 -15.78
N GLU A 180 17.00 -3.69 -15.67
CA GLU A 180 18.17 -3.04 -15.07
C GLU A 180 18.21 -3.23 -13.54
N ALA A 181 17.09 -3.00 -12.85
CA ALA A 181 16.97 -3.20 -11.41
C ALA A 181 17.19 -4.67 -10.99
N ASP A 182 16.71 -5.65 -11.78
CA ASP A 182 17.06 -7.07 -11.59
C ASP A 182 18.57 -7.32 -11.68
N GLY A 183 19.25 -6.72 -12.66
CA GLY A 183 20.69 -6.88 -12.86
C GLY A 183 21.51 -6.31 -11.71
N LEU A 184 21.12 -5.12 -11.22
CA LEU A 184 21.70 -4.51 -10.03
C LEU A 184 21.40 -5.31 -8.77
N GLY A 185 20.18 -5.83 -8.60
CA GLY A 185 19.81 -6.69 -7.47
C GLY A 185 20.61 -8.00 -7.41
N VAL A 186 20.80 -8.66 -8.56
CA VAL A 186 21.69 -9.83 -8.66
C VAL A 186 23.12 -9.48 -8.28
N LYS A 187 23.65 -8.38 -8.84
CA LYS A 187 25.01 -7.88 -8.57
C LYS A 187 25.22 -7.60 -7.08
N TYR A 188 24.35 -6.84 -6.45
CA TYR A 188 24.50 -6.45 -5.04
C TYR A 188 24.29 -7.64 -4.09
N SER A 189 23.25 -8.46 -4.30
CA SER A 189 22.98 -9.64 -3.45
C SER A 189 24.14 -10.65 -3.50
N THR A 190 24.74 -10.85 -4.68
CA THR A 190 25.92 -11.69 -4.84
C THR A 190 27.18 -11.08 -4.19
N LYS A 191 27.41 -9.76 -4.33
CA LYS A 191 28.52 -9.06 -3.65
C LYS A 191 28.46 -9.26 -2.12
N ILE A 192 27.29 -9.06 -1.50
CA ILE A 192 27.11 -9.28 -0.04
C ILE A 192 27.12 -10.77 0.36
N GLY A 193 27.11 -11.69 -0.61
CA GLY A 193 27.40 -13.11 -0.40
C GLY A 193 26.18 -14.03 -0.39
N TYR A 194 25.07 -13.64 -1.02
CA TYR A 194 23.83 -14.42 -1.08
C TYR A 194 23.59 -15.00 -2.48
N ASP A 195 22.88 -16.13 -2.55
CA ASP A 195 22.51 -16.77 -3.80
C ASP A 195 21.38 -15.97 -4.48
N ALA A 196 21.77 -15.00 -5.31
CA ALA A 196 20.85 -14.17 -6.08
C ALA A 196 19.91 -14.98 -7.00
N SER A 197 20.20 -16.26 -7.30
CA SER A 197 19.31 -17.10 -8.10
C SER A 197 17.98 -17.36 -7.38
N GLN A 198 17.95 -17.26 -6.05
CA GLN A 198 16.73 -17.41 -5.23
C GLN A 198 15.67 -16.34 -5.55
N MET A 199 16.08 -15.13 -5.96
CA MET A 199 15.17 -14.03 -6.32
C MET A 199 14.18 -14.43 -7.43
N ALA A 200 14.63 -15.23 -8.41
CA ALA A 200 13.77 -15.74 -9.47
C ALA A 200 12.66 -16.67 -8.93
N ASP A 201 12.97 -17.49 -7.91
CA ASP A 201 11.98 -18.39 -7.28
C ASP A 201 10.94 -17.61 -6.46
N PHE A 202 11.31 -16.43 -5.98
CA PHE A 202 10.37 -15.50 -5.37
C PHE A 202 9.42 -14.87 -6.40
N PHE A 203 9.90 -14.50 -7.59
CA PHE A 203 9.01 -14.01 -8.66
C PHE A 203 7.98 -15.07 -9.12
N LEU A 204 8.33 -16.36 -9.12
CA LEU A 204 7.35 -17.46 -9.32
C LEU A 204 6.34 -17.56 -8.17
N THR A 205 6.76 -17.25 -6.95
CA THR A 205 5.87 -17.21 -5.77
C THR A 205 4.85 -16.08 -5.92
N LEU A 206 5.30 -14.89 -6.34
CA LEU A 206 4.42 -13.74 -6.61
C LEU A 206 3.42 -14.04 -7.74
N GLN A 207 3.90 -14.59 -8.87
CA GLN A 207 3.03 -14.93 -10.01
C GLN A 207 1.90 -15.86 -9.59
N ARG A 208 2.19 -16.92 -8.83
CA ARG A 208 1.16 -17.83 -8.31
C ARG A 208 0.18 -17.15 -7.35
N THR A 209 0.60 -16.13 -6.61
CA THR A 209 -0.33 -15.35 -5.76
C THR A 209 -1.29 -14.50 -6.60
N GLU A 210 -0.86 -13.96 -7.74
CA GLU A 210 -1.78 -13.28 -8.69
C GLU A 210 -2.76 -14.26 -9.31
N GLU A 211 -2.25 -15.39 -9.80
CA GLU A 211 -3.04 -16.49 -10.38
C GLU A 211 -4.08 -17.04 -9.40
N GLN A 212 -3.75 -17.15 -8.11
CA GLN A 212 -4.66 -17.63 -7.07
C GLN A 212 -5.67 -16.57 -6.61
N SER A 213 -5.24 -15.30 -6.45
CA SER A 213 -6.07 -14.28 -5.80
C SER A 213 -7.17 -13.72 -6.71
N GLY A 214 -6.96 -13.70 -8.04
CA GLY A 214 -7.95 -13.23 -9.01
C GLY A 214 -8.48 -11.81 -8.77
N SER A 215 -7.73 -11.00 -8.00
CA SER A 215 -8.22 -9.76 -7.37
C SER A 215 -7.54 -8.52 -7.94
N SER A 216 -8.17 -7.36 -7.74
CA SER A 216 -7.70 -6.05 -8.21
C SER A 216 -6.83 -5.29 -7.19
N THR A 217 -6.53 -5.90 -6.04
CA THR A 217 -5.63 -5.35 -5.02
C THR A 217 -4.20 -5.26 -5.57
N PRO A 218 -3.54 -4.09 -5.55
CA PRO A 218 -2.18 -3.94 -6.08
C PRO A 218 -1.17 -4.85 -5.38
N THR A 219 -0.45 -5.63 -6.18
CA THR A 219 0.66 -6.51 -5.79
C THR A 219 1.99 -5.87 -6.16
N PHE A 220 3.10 -6.45 -5.70
CA PHE A 220 4.43 -6.15 -6.25
C PHE A 220 4.47 -6.23 -7.78
N LEU A 221 3.81 -7.21 -8.40
CA LEU A 221 3.81 -7.33 -9.87
C LEU A 221 2.93 -6.30 -10.59
N SER A 222 2.09 -5.56 -9.86
CA SER A 222 1.37 -4.38 -10.37
C SER A 222 2.31 -3.20 -10.62
N THR A 223 3.31 -3.00 -9.74
CA THR A 223 4.36 -1.97 -9.85
C THR A 223 5.61 -2.42 -10.59
N HIS A 224 5.97 -3.71 -10.48
CA HIS A 224 7.19 -4.34 -10.97
C HIS A 224 6.87 -5.43 -12.02
N PRO A 225 6.56 -5.07 -13.28
CA PRO A 225 5.77 -5.95 -14.14
C PRO A 225 6.57 -7.13 -14.67
N ASN A 226 6.17 -8.35 -14.30
CA ASN A 226 6.89 -9.57 -14.70
C ASN A 226 7.03 -9.68 -16.23
N SER A 227 8.23 -9.99 -16.70
CA SER A 227 8.48 -10.35 -18.11
C SER A 227 8.56 -11.86 -18.26
N ALA A 228 8.14 -12.40 -19.40
CA ALA A 228 8.10 -13.85 -19.62
C ALA A 228 9.48 -14.53 -19.50
N ASP A 229 10.55 -13.76 -19.74
CA ASP A 229 11.95 -14.16 -19.59
C ASP A 229 12.54 -13.94 -18.17
N ARG A 230 11.89 -13.14 -17.30
CA ARG A 230 12.47 -12.61 -16.05
C ARG A 230 13.15 -13.67 -15.20
N TYR A 231 12.46 -14.79 -14.99
CA TYR A 231 12.97 -15.94 -14.24
C TYR A 231 14.29 -16.46 -14.84
N GLN A 232 14.32 -16.74 -16.15
CA GLN A 232 15.49 -17.30 -16.83
C GLN A 232 16.64 -16.28 -16.90
N ARG A 233 16.33 -15.01 -17.17
CA ARG A 233 17.29 -13.90 -17.18
C ARG A 233 17.96 -13.73 -15.81
N VAL A 234 17.20 -13.74 -14.72
CA VAL A 234 17.73 -13.63 -13.35
C VAL A 234 18.55 -14.87 -12.96
N LYS A 235 18.10 -16.10 -13.29
CA LYS A 235 18.92 -17.32 -13.08
C LYS A 235 20.24 -17.26 -13.86
N GLY A 236 20.22 -16.78 -15.11
CA GLY A 236 21.42 -16.62 -15.95
C GLY A 236 22.40 -15.58 -15.41
N LEU A 237 21.91 -14.39 -15.03
CA LEU A 237 22.71 -13.34 -14.40
C LEU A 237 23.32 -13.83 -13.08
N ALA A 238 22.56 -14.56 -12.26
CA ALA A 238 23.05 -15.11 -11.00
C ALA A 238 24.14 -16.18 -11.21
N ALA A 239 24.05 -16.99 -12.27
CA ALA A 239 25.11 -17.94 -12.64
C ALA A 239 26.41 -17.22 -13.04
N GLN A 240 26.32 -16.14 -13.82
CA GLN A 240 27.47 -15.31 -14.19
C GLN A 240 28.08 -14.60 -12.97
N ALA A 241 27.25 -14.01 -12.10
CA ALA A 241 27.70 -13.35 -10.88
C ALA A 241 28.37 -14.35 -9.91
N LYS A 242 27.85 -15.58 -9.81
CA LYS A 242 28.45 -16.66 -9.04
C LYS A 242 29.83 -17.07 -9.58
N GLN A 243 29.99 -17.17 -10.91
CA GLN A 243 31.30 -17.42 -11.52
C GLN A 243 32.30 -16.29 -11.20
N ALA A 244 31.86 -15.03 -11.22
CA ALA A 244 32.70 -13.87 -10.92
C ALA A 244 33.19 -13.80 -9.45
N VAL A 245 32.48 -14.42 -8.49
CA VAL A 245 32.96 -14.59 -7.09
C VAL A 245 33.67 -15.93 -6.84
N GLY A 246 33.86 -16.74 -7.88
CA GLY A 246 34.58 -18.02 -7.83
C GLY A 246 33.98 -19.03 -6.85
N ASN A 247 34.85 -19.71 -6.11
CA ASN A 247 34.46 -20.77 -5.16
C ASN A 247 33.88 -20.25 -3.82
N ARG A 248 33.56 -18.94 -3.70
CA ARG A 248 32.93 -18.39 -2.49
C ARG A 248 31.54 -19.03 -2.30
N PRO A 249 31.25 -19.72 -1.18
CA PRO A 249 29.90 -20.21 -0.91
C PRO A 249 28.94 -19.04 -0.75
N LEU A 250 27.80 -19.11 -1.43
CA LEU A 250 26.73 -18.11 -1.36
C LEU A 250 25.62 -18.58 -0.41
N ALA A 251 25.19 -17.69 0.47
CA ALA A 251 24.21 -17.96 1.50
C ALA A 251 22.78 -18.02 0.96
N VAL A 252 21.95 -18.87 1.57
CA VAL A 252 20.49 -18.96 1.34
C VAL A 252 19.74 -18.69 2.65
N ASN A 253 20.21 -19.26 3.77
CA ASN A 253 19.71 -19.02 5.13
C ASN A 253 18.20 -19.25 5.34
N ARG A 254 17.58 -20.21 4.64
CA ARG A 254 16.15 -20.56 4.78
C ARG A 254 15.69 -20.67 6.24
N ASP A 255 16.36 -21.52 6.99
CA ASP A 255 15.99 -21.86 8.36
C ASP A 255 16.15 -20.71 9.35
N ALA A 256 17.10 -19.80 9.12
CA ALA A 256 17.27 -18.60 9.92
C ALA A 256 16.16 -17.57 9.61
N TYR A 257 15.90 -17.34 8.32
CA TYR A 257 14.84 -16.44 7.88
C TYR A 257 13.45 -16.89 8.38
N LEU A 258 13.11 -18.17 8.22
CA LEU A 258 11.83 -18.70 8.70
C LEU A 258 11.65 -18.47 10.21
N ARG A 259 12.66 -18.77 11.04
CA ARG A 259 12.58 -18.52 12.49
C ARG A 259 12.45 -17.03 12.82
N ALA A 260 12.99 -16.12 12.00
CA ALA A 260 12.84 -14.68 12.20
C ALA A 260 11.41 -14.15 11.94
N ILE A 261 10.58 -14.90 11.21
CA ILE A 261 9.17 -14.57 10.94
C ILE A 261 8.14 -15.41 11.72
N GLU A 262 8.57 -16.18 12.75
CA GLU A 262 7.62 -16.78 13.70
C GLU A 262 6.79 -15.70 14.41
N GLY A 263 5.47 -15.88 14.45
CA GLY A 263 4.55 -14.93 15.07
C GLY A 263 4.26 -13.68 14.24
N LEU A 264 4.84 -13.53 13.03
CA LEU A 264 4.53 -12.45 12.08
C LEU A 264 3.02 -12.50 11.73
N PRO A 265 2.24 -11.42 11.93
CA PRO A 265 0.83 -11.41 11.57
C PRO A 265 0.61 -11.66 10.07
N PHE A 266 -0.42 -12.43 9.72
CA PHE A 266 -0.73 -12.85 8.36
C PHE A 266 -2.17 -12.47 7.99
N GLY A 267 -2.36 -11.95 6.77
CA GLY A 267 -3.60 -11.29 6.37
C GLY A 267 -3.80 -9.94 7.07
N ASP A 268 -4.98 -9.35 6.89
CA ASP A 268 -5.39 -8.11 7.58
C ASP A 268 -5.30 -8.27 9.11
N ASP A 269 -4.94 -7.20 9.84
CA ASP A 269 -5.09 -7.22 11.29
C ASP A 269 -6.52 -6.81 11.66
N PRO A 270 -7.37 -7.74 12.14
CA PRO A 270 -8.74 -7.41 12.53
C PRO A 270 -8.81 -6.42 13.70
N ARG A 271 -7.73 -6.18 14.45
CA ARG A 271 -7.71 -5.18 15.53
C ARG A 271 -7.88 -3.75 15.00
N GLN A 272 -7.39 -3.51 13.79
CA GLN A 272 -7.47 -2.24 13.04
C GLN A 272 -8.73 -2.15 12.16
N GLY A 273 -9.58 -3.17 12.15
CA GLY A 273 -10.83 -3.17 11.38
C GLY A 273 -11.10 -4.51 10.70
N PHE A 274 -12.35 -4.98 10.76
CA PHE A 274 -12.83 -6.08 9.91
C PHE A 274 -14.32 -5.95 9.61
N VAL A 275 -14.77 -6.50 8.49
CA VAL A 275 -16.19 -6.65 8.15
C VAL A 275 -16.62 -8.08 8.44
N GLU A 276 -17.75 -8.26 9.12
CA GLU A 276 -18.40 -9.54 9.34
C GLU A 276 -19.92 -9.34 9.36
N ASN A 277 -20.67 -10.17 8.64
CA ASN A 277 -22.15 -10.11 8.58
C ASN A 277 -22.72 -8.70 8.30
N ASN A 278 -22.16 -7.99 7.32
CA ASN A 278 -22.53 -6.62 6.95
C ASN A 278 -22.37 -5.58 8.09
N VAL A 279 -21.43 -5.79 9.01
CA VAL A 279 -21.03 -4.83 10.05
C VAL A 279 -19.51 -4.67 10.04
N PHE A 280 -19.02 -3.43 10.06
CA PHE A 280 -17.62 -3.12 10.33
C PHE A 280 -17.38 -3.01 11.84
N TYR A 281 -16.29 -3.58 12.30
CA TYR A 281 -15.87 -3.64 13.71
C TYR A 281 -14.43 -3.16 13.84
N HIS A 282 -14.16 -2.23 14.76
CA HIS A 282 -12.80 -1.83 15.12
C HIS A 282 -12.52 -2.14 16.60
N PRO A 283 -11.85 -3.26 16.91
CA PRO A 283 -11.54 -3.68 18.28
C PRO A 283 -10.76 -2.67 19.12
N ASP A 284 -9.71 -2.05 18.55
CA ASP A 284 -8.85 -1.14 19.32
C ASP A 284 -9.52 0.21 19.63
N LEU A 285 -10.22 0.82 18.66
CA LEU A 285 -10.99 2.06 18.87
C LEU A 285 -12.41 1.83 19.43
N LYS A 286 -12.81 0.56 19.61
CA LYS A 286 -14.03 0.11 20.31
C LYS A 286 -15.33 0.69 19.75
N PHE A 287 -15.46 0.73 18.44
CA PHE A 287 -16.70 1.08 17.73
C PHE A 287 -17.06 0.06 16.64
N ARG A 288 -18.29 0.17 16.14
CA ARG A 288 -18.83 -0.58 15.00
C ARG A 288 -19.85 0.27 14.24
N PHE A 289 -20.10 -0.05 12.98
CA PHE A 289 -21.21 0.50 12.18
C PHE A 289 -21.61 -0.48 11.06
N PRO A 290 -22.85 -0.46 10.56
CA PRO A 290 -23.28 -1.35 9.49
C PRO A 290 -22.64 -0.97 8.14
N VAL A 291 -22.53 -1.95 7.26
CA VAL A 291 -22.15 -1.81 5.85
C VAL A 291 -23.39 -2.14 5.00
N PRO A 292 -23.76 -1.34 3.99
CA PRO A 292 -24.93 -1.66 3.15
C PRO A 292 -24.71 -2.97 2.38
N SER A 293 -25.76 -3.79 2.28
CA SER A 293 -25.65 -5.13 1.68
C SER A 293 -25.14 -5.08 0.24
N GLY A 294 -24.15 -5.92 -0.07
CA GLY A 294 -23.53 -6.01 -1.40
C GLY A 294 -22.53 -4.91 -1.75
N TRP A 295 -22.39 -3.85 -0.95
CA TRP A 295 -21.32 -2.88 -1.12
C TRP A 295 -19.97 -3.55 -0.85
N LYS A 296 -18.96 -3.23 -1.67
CA LYS A 296 -17.58 -3.73 -1.46
C LYS A 296 -16.86 -2.73 -0.55
N THR A 297 -15.85 -3.21 0.18
CA THR A 297 -15.22 -2.46 1.27
C THR A 297 -13.69 -2.55 1.24
N GLN A 298 -13.00 -1.55 1.79
CA GLN A 298 -11.56 -1.54 2.03
C GLN A 298 -11.28 -0.96 3.42
N ASN A 299 -10.32 -1.53 4.16
CA ASN A 299 -9.80 -0.97 5.40
C ASN A 299 -8.36 -0.46 5.22
N SER A 300 -8.00 0.64 5.88
CA SER A 300 -6.62 1.10 6.08
C SER A 300 -6.47 1.70 7.49
N PRO A 301 -5.24 1.97 7.97
CA PRO A 301 -5.02 2.63 9.27
C PRO A 301 -5.62 4.05 9.36
N GLU A 302 -5.82 4.74 8.23
CA GLU A 302 -6.35 6.10 8.18
C GLU A 302 -7.87 6.14 8.03
N GLN A 303 -8.43 5.22 7.24
CA GLN A 303 -9.84 5.23 6.84
C GLN A 303 -10.40 3.86 6.44
N PHE A 304 -11.70 3.70 6.64
CA PHE A 304 -12.49 2.60 6.09
C PHE A 304 -13.37 3.13 4.95
N GLN A 305 -13.30 2.50 3.77
CA GLN A 305 -14.05 2.91 2.59
C GLN A 305 -15.04 1.84 2.17
N MET A 306 -16.20 2.25 1.66
CA MET A 306 -17.20 1.39 1.03
C MET A 306 -17.81 2.08 -0.19
N ALA A 307 -18.18 1.32 -1.22
CA ALA A 307 -18.95 1.88 -2.33
C ALA A 307 -19.95 0.88 -2.93
N GLU A 308 -20.97 1.45 -3.56
CA GLU A 308 -22.04 0.76 -4.29
C GLU A 308 -21.46 -0.09 -5.45
N PRO A 309 -22.01 -1.27 -5.78
CA PRO A 309 -21.47 -2.16 -6.82
C PRO A 309 -21.18 -1.56 -8.20
N SER A 310 -22.01 -0.63 -8.69
CA SER A 310 -21.80 0.13 -9.94
C SER A 310 -20.98 1.41 -9.78
N GLY A 311 -20.57 1.72 -8.54
CA GLY A 311 -19.69 2.81 -8.17
C GLY A 311 -20.36 4.13 -7.82
N LYS A 312 -21.66 4.30 -8.09
CA LYS A 312 -22.32 5.62 -8.13
C LYS A 312 -22.47 6.31 -6.77
N ALA A 313 -22.14 5.63 -5.69
CA ALA A 313 -22.09 6.17 -4.35
C ALA A 313 -20.91 5.57 -3.58
N LEU A 314 -20.14 6.44 -2.94
CA LEU A 314 -19.03 6.09 -2.06
C LEU A 314 -19.32 6.64 -0.66
N LEU A 315 -18.94 5.91 0.38
CA LEU A 315 -18.87 6.41 1.74
C LEU A 315 -17.52 6.06 2.35
N ALA A 316 -16.82 7.07 2.86
CA ALA A 316 -15.60 6.92 3.64
C ALA A 316 -15.88 7.20 5.13
N PHE A 317 -15.22 6.47 6.02
CA PHE A 317 -15.15 6.74 7.45
C PHE A 317 -13.68 6.99 7.82
N ALA A 318 -13.38 8.15 8.39
CA ALA A 318 -12.02 8.56 8.71
C ALA A 318 -11.95 9.38 10.01
N GLY A 319 -10.74 9.55 10.56
CA GLY A 319 -10.48 10.54 11.61
C GLY A 319 -10.60 11.98 11.09
N ALA A 320 -11.40 12.81 11.75
CA ALA A 320 -11.60 14.23 11.45
C ALA A 320 -10.92 15.15 12.50
N GLY A 321 -9.87 14.65 13.14
CA GLY A 321 -9.05 15.40 14.10
C GLY A 321 -9.63 15.42 15.53
N THR A 322 -9.43 16.56 16.20
CA THR A 322 -9.85 16.80 17.59
C THR A 322 -10.28 18.26 17.76
N GLY A 323 -11.08 18.57 18.78
CA GLY A 323 -11.55 19.93 19.07
C GLY A 323 -13.06 20.01 19.17
N THR A 324 -13.68 20.95 18.46
CA THR A 324 -15.14 21.11 18.36
C THR A 324 -15.67 20.65 17.01
N LEU A 325 -16.91 20.19 16.99
CA LEU A 325 -17.62 19.79 15.78
C LEU A 325 -17.70 20.93 14.75
N ASP A 326 -17.97 22.16 15.19
CA ASP A 326 -18.08 23.31 14.27
C ASP A 326 -16.75 23.61 13.55
N ALA A 327 -15.62 23.47 14.26
CA ALA A 327 -14.29 23.66 13.66
C ALA A 327 -13.94 22.52 12.68
N ALA A 328 -14.28 21.27 13.02
CA ALA A 328 -14.10 20.13 12.14
C ALA A 328 -15.01 20.20 10.89
N ALA A 329 -16.25 20.68 11.04
CA ALA A 329 -17.18 20.91 9.94
C ALA A 329 -16.66 22.01 8.99
N GLN A 330 -16.20 23.14 9.52
CA GLN A 330 -15.59 24.21 8.71
C GLN A 330 -14.31 23.74 8.00
N ALA A 331 -13.47 22.95 8.67
CA ALA A 331 -12.29 22.34 8.07
C ALA A 331 -12.66 21.39 6.92
N LEU A 332 -13.68 20.53 7.12
CA LEU A 332 -14.16 19.60 6.09
C LEU A 332 -14.75 20.31 4.88
N VAL A 333 -15.61 21.31 5.09
CA VAL A 333 -16.17 22.16 4.01
C VAL A 333 -15.05 22.78 3.17
N LYS A 334 -14.03 23.33 3.83
CA LYS A 334 -12.84 23.92 3.17
C LYS A 334 -11.98 22.87 2.46
N GLN A 335 -11.79 21.69 3.04
CA GLN A 335 -10.96 20.61 2.49
C GLN A 335 -11.58 19.96 1.26
N LEU A 336 -12.90 19.74 1.27
CA LEU A 336 -13.63 19.18 0.13
C LEU A 336 -14.01 20.23 -0.93
N GLY A 337 -13.95 21.52 -0.57
CA GLY A 337 -14.32 22.64 -1.45
C GLY A 337 -15.83 22.77 -1.67
N LEU A 338 -16.64 22.50 -0.64
CA LEU A 338 -18.10 22.48 -0.75
C LEU A 338 -18.69 23.89 -0.91
N THR A 339 -19.61 24.04 -1.85
CA THR A 339 -20.43 25.24 -2.03
C THR A 339 -21.85 25.00 -1.52
N GLY A 340 -22.54 26.09 -1.14
CA GLY A 340 -23.88 26.03 -0.54
C GLY A 340 -23.94 25.31 0.82
N ALA A 341 -22.80 24.97 1.41
CA ALA A 341 -22.72 24.01 2.52
C ALA A 341 -23.48 24.47 3.77
N GLN A 342 -24.36 23.60 4.27
CA GLN A 342 -25.11 23.78 5.51
C GLN A 342 -24.58 22.81 6.58
N ALA A 343 -24.63 23.24 7.84
CA ALA A 343 -24.25 22.43 8.99
C ALA A 343 -25.39 22.41 10.03
N GLN A 344 -25.77 21.22 10.51
CA GLN A 344 -26.80 21.05 11.54
C GLN A 344 -26.29 20.13 12.65
N ASN A 345 -26.39 20.60 13.89
CA ASN A 345 -26.03 19.80 15.07
C ASN A 345 -27.18 18.87 15.50
N THR A 346 -26.83 17.66 15.94
CA THR A 346 -27.76 16.56 16.26
C THR A 346 -27.11 15.59 17.28
N THR A 347 -27.61 14.37 17.45
CA THR A 347 -26.98 13.31 18.26
C THR A 347 -27.23 11.95 17.63
N ILE A 348 -26.20 11.11 17.52
CA ILE A 348 -26.29 9.73 17.04
C ILE A 348 -25.88 8.80 18.18
N ASN A 349 -26.79 7.95 18.69
CA ASN A 349 -26.51 6.95 19.74
C ASN A 349 -25.76 7.49 20.98
N GLY A 350 -25.99 8.75 21.34
CA GLY A 350 -25.33 9.45 22.46
C GLY A 350 -24.04 10.20 22.10
N PHE A 351 -23.53 10.07 20.86
CA PHE A 351 -22.41 10.86 20.34
C PHE A 351 -22.91 12.20 19.77
N PRO A 352 -22.31 13.35 20.15
CA PRO A 352 -22.62 14.64 19.55
C PRO A 352 -22.45 14.63 18.02
N THR A 353 -23.55 14.93 17.33
CA THR A 353 -23.75 15.02 15.88
C THR A 353 -23.39 16.36 15.24
N ALA A 354 -22.53 16.48 14.23
CA ALA A 354 -22.66 17.53 13.22
C ALA A 354 -22.89 16.92 11.83
N VAL A 355 -24.00 17.27 11.17
CA VAL A 355 -24.30 16.88 9.79
C VAL A 355 -23.93 18.03 8.88
N VAL A 356 -23.10 17.78 7.87
CA VAL A 356 -22.70 18.76 6.85
C VAL A 356 -23.21 18.30 5.50
N GLU A 357 -23.87 19.16 4.73
CA GLU A 357 -24.41 18.84 3.42
C GLU A 357 -24.17 19.98 2.42
N GLY A 358 -23.77 19.68 1.19
CA GLY A 358 -23.43 20.68 0.18
C GLY A 358 -22.85 20.11 -1.12
N ASP A 359 -22.71 20.98 -2.12
CA ASP A 359 -22.31 20.61 -3.47
C ASP A 359 -20.79 20.70 -3.69
N GLN A 360 -20.24 19.71 -4.40
CA GLN A 360 -18.86 19.71 -4.88
C GLN A 360 -18.84 19.91 -6.40
N ALA A 361 -18.19 20.98 -6.84
CA ALA A 361 -18.04 21.29 -8.27
C ALA A 361 -17.17 20.25 -8.99
N ALA A 362 -17.46 20.03 -10.29
CA ALA A 362 -16.62 19.20 -11.15
C ALA A 362 -15.20 19.78 -11.25
N GLN A 363 -14.20 18.96 -10.91
CA GLN A 363 -12.78 19.37 -10.86
C GLN A 363 -12.04 19.20 -12.21
N SER A 364 -12.65 18.50 -13.17
CA SER A 364 -12.18 18.37 -14.56
C SER A 364 -13.35 18.11 -15.52
N GLN A 365 -13.08 18.16 -16.83
CA GLN A 365 -14.06 17.78 -17.88
C GLN A 365 -14.46 16.28 -17.83
N GLN A 366 -13.77 15.45 -17.06
CA GLN A 366 -14.06 14.01 -16.91
C GLN A 366 -14.73 13.66 -15.58
N SER A 367 -14.90 14.64 -14.68
CA SER A 367 -15.61 14.48 -13.41
C SER A 367 -17.00 15.08 -13.48
N THR A 368 -17.98 14.46 -12.82
CA THR A 368 -19.32 15.01 -12.63
C THR A 368 -19.40 15.82 -11.35
N ALA A 369 -20.17 16.92 -11.32
CA ALA A 369 -20.54 17.57 -10.07
C ALA A 369 -21.31 16.59 -9.16
N ALA A 370 -20.99 16.60 -7.87
CA ALA A 370 -21.44 15.60 -6.91
C ALA A 370 -21.89 16.26 -5.61
N HIS A 371 -22.81 15.62 -4.90
CA HIS A 371 -23.37 16.15 -3.66
C HIS A 371 -22.84 15.34 -2.48
N VAL A 372 -22.44 16.02 -1.41
CA VAL A 372 -21.85 15.45 -0.20
C VAL A 372 -22.86 15.55 0.94
N ARG A 373 -22.99 14.47 1.71
CA ARG A 373 -23.43 14.57 3.11
C ARG A 373 -22.43 13.84 4.01
N ALA A 374 -21.91 14.58 4.97
CA ALA A 374 -21.01 14.07 5.99
C ALA A 374 -21.66 14.11 7.38
N TYR A 375 -21.26 13.17 8.23
CA TYR A 375 -21.66 13.07 9.63
C TYR A 375 -20.38 13.06 10.47
N LEU A 376 -20.13 14.14 11.22
CA LEU A 376 -19.00 14.27 12.13
C LEU A 376 -19.48 13.89 13.54
N LEU A 377 -18.99 12.77 14.05
CA LEU A 377 -19.32 12.23 15.38
C LEU A 377 -18.16 12.53 16.33
N GLN A 378 -18.44 13.22 17.43
CA GLN A 378 -17.44 13.44 18.49
C GLN A 378 -17.44 12.29 19.50
N ASP A 379 -16.27 11.69 19.70
CA ASP A 379 -16.01 10.67 20.71
C ASP A 379 -14.93 11.16 21.71
N GLY A 380 -15.39 11.77 22.80
CA GLY A 380 -14.51 12.38 23.80
C GLY A 380 -13.70 13.54 23.20
N LYS A 381 -12.42 13.30 22.92
CA LYS A 381 -11.52 14.26 22.26
C LYS A 381 -11.41 14.07 20.74
N SER A 382 -11.68 12.85 20.24
CA SER A 382 -11.58 12.53 18.82
C SER A 382 -12.86 12.93 18.10
N ILE A 383 -12.74 13.31 16.84
CA ILE A 383 -13.88 13.46 15.93
C ILE A 383 -13.66 12.47 14.77
N TYR A 384 -14.69 11.74 14.38
CA TYR A 384 -14.69 10.87 13.20
C TYR A 384 -15.70 11.41 12.20
N ALA A 385 -15.41 11.33 10.90
CA ALA A 385 -16.35 11.71 9.84
C ALA A 385 -16.72 10.48 9.01
N PHE A 386 -18.03 10.22 8.87
CA PHE A 386 -18.56 9.55 7.69
C PHE A 386 -18.74 10.60 6.60
N ILE A 387 -18.30 10.34 5.37
CA ILE A 387 -18.41 11.25 4.22
C ILE A 387 -19.03 10.45 3.08
N GLY A 388 -20.33 10.68 2.81
CA GLY A 388 -21.05 10.08 1.69
C GLY A 388 -21.09 11.02 0.48
N LEU A 389 -20.74 10.49 -0.70
CA LEU A 389 -20.71 11.21 -1.97
C LEU A 389 -21.46 10.42 -3.05
N ALA A 390 -22.29 11.11 -3.84
CA ALA A 390 -22.85 10.59 -5.09
C ALA A 390 -23.09 11.74 -6.10
N PRO A 391 -23.20 11.47 -7.42
CA PRO A 391 -23.63 12.46 -8.40
C PRO A 391 -24.98 13.07 -8.00
N ALA A 392 -25.11 14.41 -8.10
CA ALA A 392 -26.26 15.13 -7.54
C ALA A 392 -27.62 14.58 -8.00
N ALA A 393 -27.74 14.22 -9.28
CA ALA A 393 -28.95 13.66 -9.87
C ALA A 393 -29.40 12.30 -9.30
N SER A 394 -28.51 11.56 -8.62
CA SER A 394 -28.81 10.29 -7.94
C SER A 394 -28.61 10.35 -6.43
N PHE A 395 -28.22 11.49 -5.86
CA PHE A 395 -27.86 11.60 -4.45
C PHE A 395 -29.02 11.21 -3.51
N ALA A 396 -30.25 11.61 -3.83
CA ALA A 396 -31.45 11.26 -3.05
C ALA A 396 -31.69 9.75 -2.92
N THR A 397 -31.20 8.93 -3.86
CA THR A 397 -31.27 7.45 -3.80
C THR A 397 -30.32 6.88 -2.74
N TYR A 398 -29.17 7.52 -2.50
CA TYR A 398 -28.09 7.01 -1.64
C TYR A 398 -28.02 7.69 -0.27
N ALA A 399 -28.55 8.91 -0.15
CA ALA A 399 -28.61 9.67 1.10
C ALA A 399 -29.24 8.89 2.29
N PRO A 400 -30.27 8.04 2.11
CA PRO A 400 -30.78 7.18 3.20
C PRO A 400 -29.80 6.09 3.63
N GLN A 401 -28.97 5.58 2.72
CA GLN A 401 -27.95 4.57 3.02
C GLN A 401 -26.77 5.21 3.77
N PHE A 402 -26.33 6.40 3.36
CA PHE A 402 -25.34 7.19 4.11
C PHE A 402 -25.83 7.50 5.54
N ALA A 403 -27.10 7.89 5.68
CA ALA A 403 -27.72 8.13 6.98
C ALA A 403 -27.73 6.86 7.85
N ALA A 404 -28.16 5.72 7.32
CA ALA A 404 -28.24 4.45 8.06
C ALA A 404 -26.86 3.95 8.53
N VAL A 405 -25.81 4.14 7.73
CA VAL A 405 -24.43 3.80 8.12
C VAL A 405 -23.97 4.65 9.30
N ALA A 406 -24.10 5.99 9.19
CA ALA A 406 -23.71 6.89 10.27
C ALA A 406 -24.55 6.68 11.54
N GLN A 407 -25.87 6.55 11.40
CA GLN A 407 -26.80 6.30 12.52
C GLN A 407 -26.58 4.94 13.20
N GLY A 408 -25.95 3.98 12.54
CA GLY A 408 -25.56 2.70 13.14
C GLY A 408 -24.25 2.74 13.94
N PHE A 409 -23.51 3.86 13.94
CA PHE A 409 -22.28 4.01 14.72
C PHE A 409 -22.55 3.82 16.21
N SER A 410 -21.91 2.83 16.81
CA SER A 410 -22.15 2.45 18.20
C SER A 410 -20.89 1.87 18.84
N ARG A 411 -20.83 1.90 20.18
CA ARG A 411 -19.75 1.26 20.93
C ARG A 411 -19.70 -0.25 20.64
N LEU A 412 -18.49 -0.76 20.46
CA LEU A 412 -18.24 -2.20 20.40
C LEU A 412 -18.04 -2.73 21.81
N THR A 413 -19.04 -3.44 22.32
CA THR A 413 -19.05 -4.08 23.65
C THR A 413 -18.95 -5.61 23.59
N ASP A 414 -19.09 -6.20 22.40
CA ASP A 414 -18.99 -7.65 22.18
C ASP A 414 -17.53 -8.12 22.37
N VAL A 415 -17.30 -8.81 23.49
CA VAL A 415 -16.00 -9.35 23.90
C VAL A 415 -15.40 -10.29 22.84
N SER A 416 -16.23 -11.01 22.05
CA SER A 416 -15.74 -11.89 20.98
C SER A 416 -15.10 -11.12 19.82
N LYS A 417 -15.55 -9.88 19.57
CA LYS A 417 -15.00 -8.98 18.55
C LYS A 417 -13.82 -8.19 19.10
N LEU A 418 -13.95 -7.65 20.32
CA LEU A 418 -12.87 -6.93 21.02
C LEU A 418 -11.60 -7.78 21.20
N ASN A 419 -11.75 -9.06 21.50
CA ASN A 419 -10.64 -9.98 21.69
C ASN A 419 -10.16 -10.66 20.39
N ARG A 420 -10.70 -10.30 19.22
CA ARG A 420 -10.25 -10.84 17.92
C ARG A 420 -8.76 -10.52 17.72
N GLN A 421 -8.01 -11.54 17.32
CA GLN A 421 -6.57 -11.46 17.05
C GLN A 421 -6.32 -11.73 15.56
N PRO A 422 -5.26 -11.15 14.98
CA PRO A 422 -4.77 -11.57 13.67
C PRO A 422 -4.34 -13.04 13.70
N GLU A 423 -4.43 -13.71 12.55
CA GLU A 423 -3.67 -14.94 12.34
C GLU A 423 -2.17 -14.61 12.22
N LYS A 424 -1.32 -15.60 12.45
CA LYS A 424 0.14 -15.44 12.48
C LYS A 424 0.80 -16.59 11.74
N ILE A 425 1.94 -16.29 11.12
CA ILE A 425 2.90 -17.29 10.65
C ILE A 425 3.35 -18.13 11.83
N ARG A 426 3.19 -19.45 11.72
CA ARG A 426 3.71 -20.46 12.65
C ARG A 426 4.69 -21.36 11.90
N ILE A 427 5.92 -21.43 12.37
CA ILE A 427 6.94 -22.31 11.80
C ILE A 427 6.80 -23.70 12.42
N LYS A 428 6.69 -24.70 11.56
CA LYS A 428 6.52 -26.11 11.93
C LYS A 428 7.65 -26.94 11.37
N THR A 429 8.06 -27.97 12.11
CA THR A 429 9.07 -28.94 11.69
C THR A 429 8.38 -30.21 11.21
N ALA A 430 8.75 -30.72 10.05
CA ALA A 430 8.23 -31.99 9.55
C ALA A 430 8.78 -33.16 10.39
N THR A 431 7.89 -33.96 10.98
CA THR A 431 8.25 -35.07 11.89
C THR A 431 8.72 -36.33 11.16
N GLY A 432 8.37 -36.46 9.88
CA GLY A 432 8.73 -37.54 8.98
C GLY A 432 8.60 -37.08 7.52
N THR A 433 8.88 -37.97 6.56
CA THR A 433 8.71 -37.67 5.14
C THR A 433 7.23 -37.68 4.77
N THR A 434 6.70 -36.55 4.29
CA THR A 434 5.26 -36.36 4.00
C THR A 434 5.04 -35.33 2.88
N THR A 435 3.83 -35.19 2.34
CA THR A 435 3.49 -34.07 1.44
C THR A 435 3.13 -32.82 2.22
N LEU A 436 3.31 -31.63 1.63
CA LEU A 436 2.89 -30.38 2.25
C LEU A 436 1.39 -30.39 2.60
N ALA A 437 0.51 -30.86 1.70
CA ALA A 437 -0.93 -30.98 1.99
C ALA A 437 -1.25 -31.84 3.23
N ALA A 438 -0.52 -32.94 3.44
CA ALA A 438 -0.70 -33.80 4.62
C ALA A 438 -0.13 -33.15 5.90
N ALA A 439 0.95 -32.38 5.79
CA ALA A 439 1.48 -31.59 6.90
C ALA A 439 0.57 -30.42 7.29
N LEU A 440 -0.07 -29.75 6.32
CA LEU A 440 -1.11 -28.75 6.57
C LEU A 440 -2.33 -29.39 7.26
N ALA A 441 -2.79 -30.54 6.78
CA ALA A 441 -3.87 -31.31 7.40
C ALA A 441 -3.58 -31.63 8.89
N ALA A 442 -2.35 -32.09 9.19
CA ALA A 442 -1.91 -32.42 10.54
C ALA A 442 -1.80 -31.20 11.49
N ASN A 443 -1.85 -29.97 10.96
CA ASN A 443 -1.92 -28.73 11.74
C ASN A 443 -3.35 -28.15 11.81
N GLY A 444 -4.38 -28.89 11.37
CA GLY A 444 -5.77 -28.45 11.41
C GLY A 444 -6.16 -27.41 10.34
N ILE A 445 -5.33 -27.21 9.31
CA ILE A 445 -5.62 -26.28 8.21
C ILE A 445 -6.79 -26.83 7.38
N ALA A 446 -7.76 -25.97 7.07
CA ALA A 446 -8.87 -26.31 6.18
C ALA A 446 -8.40 -26.50 4.73
N ARG A 447 -8.90 -27.53 4.04
CA ARG A 447 -8.46 -27.92 2.68
C ARG A 447 -8.51 -26.78 1.64
N GLY A 448 -9.44 -25.83 1.79
CA GLY A 448 -9.53 -24.65 0.92
C GLY A 448 -8.32 -23.72 0.98
N ARG A 449 -7.55 -23.74 2.08
CA ARG A 449 -6.32 -22.93 2.28
C ARG A 449 -5.04 -23.66 1.86
N TYR A 450 -5.13 -24.85 1.27
CA TYR A 450 -3.92 -25.63 0.96
C TYR A 450 -3.07 -24.99 -0.14
N GLU A 451 -3.67 -24.36 -1.16
CA GLU A 451 -2.89 -23.70 -2.21
C GLU A 451 -2.33 -22.35 -1.73
N GLU A 452 -3.12 -21.57 -0.97
CA GLU A 452 -2.67 -20.36 -0.26
C GLU A 452 -1.40 -20.63 0.56
N LEU A 453 -1.42 -21.65 1.42
CA LEU A 453 -0.28 -21.99 2.26
C LEU A 453 0.83 -22.73 1.50
N ALA A 454 0.54 -23.33 0.34
CA ALA A 454 1.58 -23.86 -0.55
C ALA A 454 2.36 -22.74 -1.23
N ILE A 455 1.67 -21.75 -1.80
CA ILE A 455 2.26 -20.54 -2.38
C ILE A 455 3.04 -19.77 -1.32
N LEU A 456 2.48 -19.59 -0.10
CA LEU A 456 3.20 -19.02 1.03
C LEU A 456 4.54 -19.74 1.30
N ASN A 457 4.60 -21.06 1.18
CA ASN A 457 5.82 -21.86 1.34
C ASN A 457 6.74 -21.89 0.11
N GLY A 458 6.37 -21.27 -1.01
CA GLY A 458 7.11 -21.37 -2.27
C GLY A 458 7.05 -22.78 -2.89
N MET A 459 6.05 -23.57 -2.52
CA MET A 459 5.93 -25.01 -2.81
C MET A 459 4.57 -25.32 -3.45
N LYS A 460 4.40 -26.53 -3.99
CA LYS A 460 3.09 -27.09 -4.36
C LYS A 460 2.56 -27.95 -3.21
N THR A 461 1.23 -28.12 -3.16
CA THR A 461 0.55 -29.01 -2.21
C THR A 461 1.04 -30.46 -2.24
N THR A 462 1.55 -30.91 -3.38
CA THR A 462 2.13 -32.24 -3.62
C THR A 462 3.58 -32.41 -3.16
N ASP A 463 4.31 -31.32 -2.90
CA ASP A 463 5.75 -31.37 -2.68
C ASP A 463 6.10 -32.06 -1.36
N ARG A 464 7.22 -32.78 -1.34
CA ARG A 464 7.63 -33.59 -0.18
C ARG A 464 8.48 -32.78 0.80
N LEU A 465 8.00 -32.72 2.04
CA LEU A 465 8.79 -32.32 3.20
C LEU A 465 9.59 -33.52 3.70
N SER A 466 10.88 -33.34 3.98
CA SER A 466 11.72 -34.34 4.66
C SER A 466 11.70 -34.13 6.17
N LYS A 467 12.01 -35.18 6.96
CA LYS A 467 12.13 -35.07 8.42
C LYS A 467 13.12 -33.95 8.80
N GLY A 468 12.69 -33.04 9.67
CA GLY A 468 13.46 -31.88 10.11
C GLY A 468 13.26 -30.62 9.27
N MET A 469 12.65 -30.70 8.08
CA MET A 469 12.40 -29.53 7.23
C MET A 469 11.39 -28.58 7.88
N LEU A 470 11.71 -27.28 7.87
CA LEU A 470 10.81 -26.23 8.30
C LEU A 470 9.83 -25.80 7.19
N TYR A 471 8.57 -25.60 7.58
CA TYR A 471 7.50 -25.07 6.75
C TYR A 471 6.61 -24.09 7.53
N LYS A 472 5.95 -23.19 6.82
CA LYS A 472 5.01 -22.21 7.35
C LYS A 472 3.60 -22.81 7.40
N VAL A 473 2.89 -22.61 8.51
CA VAL A 473 1.43 -22.69 8.58
C VAL A 473 0.88 -21.38 9.14
N VAL A 474 -0.43 -21.19 9.10
CA VAL A 474 -1.11 -19.99 9.61
C VAL A 474 -2.12 -20.39 10.68
N GLY A 475 -2.19 -19.63 11.77
CA GLY A 475 -3.14 -19.85 12.87
C GLY A 475 -3.04 -18.76 13.93
N LYS A 476 -3.82 -18.90 15.01
CA LYS A 476 -3.82 -17.94 16.14
C LYS A 476 -2.58 -18.10 17.04
#